data_AF-A0A961S657-F1
#
_entry.id   AF-A0A961S657-F1
#
_cell.length_a   1.000
_cell.length_b   1.000
_cell.length_c   1.000
_cell.angle_alpha   90.00
_cell.angle_beta   90.00
_cell.angle_gamma   90.00
#
_symmetry.space_group_name_H-M   'P 1'
#
loop_
_entity.id
_entity.type
_entity.pdbx_description
1 polymer ?
#
loop_
_entity_poly.entity_id
_entity_poly.type
_entity_poly.pdbx_seq_one_letter_code
_entity_poly.pdbx_strand_id
1 'polypeptide(L)'
;MAIDPVCGMKVDPHTSTLKADHGGITYYFCAPGCRTKFIANPERYLDPEQIKAAQEAVPEGTIYTCPMDPEIRQVGPGTCPICGMALEPLVATADAGPNHEL
;
A
#
# COMPACT_ATOMS: atom_id res chain seq x y z
N MET A 1 -3.84 -4.34 7.45
CA MET A 1 -5.20 -4.14 6.90
C MET A 1 -5.30 -2.70 6.39
N ALA A 2 -5.76 -2.51 5.16
CA ALA A 2 -6.03 -1.21 4.57
C ALA A 2 -7.50 -0.82 4.82
N ILE A 3 -7.83 0.46 4.71
CA ILE A 3 -9.20 0.97 4.84
C ILE A 3 -9.67 1.46 3.47
N ASP A 4 -10.85 1.02 3.04
CA ASP A 4 -11.51 1.54 1.84
C ASP A 4 -11.97 2.98 2.10
N PRO A 5 -11.45 4.00 1.40
CA PRO A 5 -11.77 5.40 1.66
C PRO A 5 -13.21 5.79 1.29
N VAL A 6 -13.90 4.96 0.51
CA VAL A 6 -15.29 5.23 0.07
C VAL A 6 -16.31 4.77 1.09
N CYS A 7 -16.04 3.69 1.83
CA CYS A 7 -17.01 3.08 2.74
C CYS A 7 -16.48 2.77 4.14
N GLY A 8 -15.19 2.96 4.39
CA GLY A 8 -14.53 2.68 5.67
C GLY A 8 -14.32 1.19 5.97
N MET A 9 -14.57 0.30 5.01
CA MET A 9 -14.42 -1.14 5.21
C MET A 9 -12.94 -1.53 5.30
N LYS A 10 -12.61 -2.46 6.20
CA LYS A 10 -11.27 -3.07 6.26
C LYS A 10 -11.08 -3.99 5.05
N VAL A 11 -10.01 -3.75 4.31
CA VAL A 11 -9.61 -4.52 3.14
C VAL A 11 -8.25 -5.13 3.42
N ASP A 12 -8.06 -6.37 3.01
CA ASP A 12 -6.75 -6.98 3.09
C ASP A 12 -5.92 -6.62 1.84
N PRO A 13 -4.85 -5.84 1.98
CA PRO A 13 -4.07 -5.37 0.83
C PRO A 13 -3.27 -6.50 0.14
N HIS A 14 -3.09 -7.64 0.82
CA HIS A 14 -2.36 -8.78 0.28
C HIS A 14 -3.22 -9.64 -0.65
N THR A 15 -4.54 -9.65 -0.45
CA THR A 15 -5.48 -10.45 -1.27
C THR A 15 -6.32 -9.59 -2.20
N SER A 16 -6.44 -8.29 -1.94
CA SER A 16 -7.27 -7.41 -2.75
C SER A 16 -6.64 -7.09 -4.11
N THR A 17 -7.32 -7.52 -5.17
CA THR A 17 -7.03 -7.11 -6.55
C THR A 17 -7.58 -5.71 -6.86
N LEU A 18 -8.49 -5.20 -6.02
CA LEU A 18 -9.19 -3.95 -6.22
C LEU A 18 -8.38 -2.82 -5.60
N LYS A 19 -7.52 -2.22 -6.41
CA LYS A 19 -6.65 -1.09 -6.03
C LYS A 19 -6.65 0.04 -7.06
N ALA A 20 -6.28 1.23 -6.61
CA ALA A 20 -6.07 2.40 -7.45
C ALA A 20 -4.94 3.25 -6.89
N ASP A 21 -4.06 3.71 -7.76
CA ASP A 21 -3.03 4.69 -7.46
C ASP A 21 -3.59 6.12 -7.58
N HIS A 22 -3.31 6.95 -6.58
CA HIS A 22 -3.62 8.38 -6.63
C HIS A 22 -2.58 9.16 -5.81
N GLY A 23 -1.94 10.15 -6.42
CA GLY A 23 -0.93 10.97 -5.76
C GLY A 23 0.29 10.19 -5.25
N GLY A 24 0.64 9.07 -5.91
CA GLY A 24 1.72 8.18 -5.48
C GLY A 24 1.37 7.22 -4.33
N ILE A 25 0.11 7.22 -3.88
CA ILE A 25 -0.39 6.33 -2.82
C ILE A 25 -1.30 5.27 -3.45
N THR A 26 -1.15 4.01 -3.04
CA THR A 26 -2.04 2.92 -3.47
C THR A 26 -3.18 2.76 -2.48
N TYR A 27 -4.41 2.94 -2.95
CA TYR A 27 -5.64 2.71 -2.19
C TYR A 27 -6.23 1.36 -2.52
N TYR A 28 -6.82 0.70 -1.52
CA TYR A 28 -7.45 -0.61 -1.65
C TYR A 28 -8.95 -0.50 -1.41
N PHE A 29 -9.74 -1.28 -2.14
CA PHE A 29 -11.20 -1.20 -2.12
C PHE A 29 -11.82 -2.55 -1.81
N CYS A 30 -12.94 -2.53 -1.09
CA CYS A 30 -13.68 -3.75 -0.74
C CYS A 30 -14.52 -4.26 -1.90
N ALA A 31 -14.86 -3.38 -2.85
CA ALA A 31 -15.75 -3.68 -3.96
C ALA A 31 -15.39 -2.86 -5.21
N PRO A 32 -15.69 -3.37 -6.42
CA PRO A 32 -15.43 -2.64 -7.66
C PRO A 32 -16.19 -1.31 -7.71
N GLY A 33 -17.39 -1.26 -7.11
CA GLY A 33 -18.17 -0.02 -6.99
C GLY A 33 -17.47 1.06 -6.16
N CYS A 34 -16.77 0.69 -5.09
CA CYS A 34 -15.97 1.63 -4.28
C CYS A 34 -14.80 2.16 -5.09
N ARG A 35 -14.06 1.27 -5.78
CA ARG A 35 -12.97 1.66 -6.68
C ARG A 35 -13.44 2.65 -7.76
N THR A 36 -14.56 2.37 -8.42
CA THR A 36 -15.10 3.25 -9.48
C THR A 36 -15.51 4.61 -8.92
N LYS A 37 -16.17 4.66 -7.75
CA LYS A 37 -16.54 5.91 -7.08
C LYS A 37 -15.31 6.75 -6.74
N PHE A 38 -14.28 6.10 -6.22
CA PHE A 38 -13.01 6.74 -5.89
C PHE A 38 -12.34 7.30 -7.14
N ILE A 39 -12.20 6.53 -8.21
CA ILE A 39 -11.57 6.99 -9.47
C ILE A 39 -12.34 8.18 -10.06
N ALA A 40 -13.68 8.18 -9.95
CA ALA A 40 -14.51 9.25 -10.47
C ALA A 40 -14.30 10.59 -9.72
N ASN A 41 -14.11 10.55 -8.40
CA ASN A 41 -13.96 11.75 -7.56
C ASN A 41 -13.05 11.47 -6.35
N PRO A 42 -11.74 11.27 -6.55
CA PRO A 42 -10.85 10.81 -5.48
C PRO A 42 -10.73 11.87 -4.38
N GLU A 43 -10.62 13.14 -4.73
CA GLU A 43 -10.51 14.27 -3.79
C GLU A 43 -11.63 14.31 -2.74
N ARG A 44 -12.81 13.79 -3.08
CA ARG A 44 -13.96 13.72 -2.15
C ARG A 44 -13.76 12.72 -1.02
N TYR A 45 -12.91 11.71 -1.22
CA TYR A 45 -12.65 10.64 -0.25
C TYR A 45 -11.26 10.74 0.38
N LEU A 46 -10.47 11.74 -0.03
CA LEU A 46 -9.10 11.95 0.41
C LEU A 46 -9.03 13.10 1.41
N ASP A 47 -9.95 13.09 2.37
CA ASP A 47 -9.91 14.04 3.48
C ASP A 47 -8.53 13.99 4.16
N PRO A 48 -7.90 15.15 4.42
CA PRO A 48 -6.49 15.23 4.82
C PRO A 48 -6.19 14.47 6.12
N GLU A 49 -7.19 14.24 6.96
CA GLU A 49 -7.07 13.45 8.19
C GLU A 49 -6.95 11.95 7.92
N GLN A 50 -7.65 11.43 6.91
CA GLN A 50 -7.58 10.01 6.51
C GLN A 50 -6.31 9.69 5.72
N ILE A 51 -5.78 10.66 4.95
CA ILE A 51 -4.47 10.54 4.29
C ILE A 51 -3.35 10.33 5.31
N LYS A 52 -3.39 11.11 6.39
CA LYS A 52 -2.40 11.05 7.45
C LYS A 52 -2.43 9.71 8.19
N ALA A 53 -3.62 9.22 8.53
CA ALA A 53 -3.81 7.93 9.17
C ALA A 53 -3.40 6.73 8.29
N ALA A 54 -3.59 6.82 6.97
CA ALA A 54 -3.19 5.77 6.04
C ALA A 54 -1.67 5.71 5.80
N GLN A 55 -0.98 6.86 5.85
CA GLN A 55 0.48 6.94 5.78
C GLN A 55 1.14 6.45 7.08
N GLU A 56 0.51 6.67 8.24
CA GLU A 56 0.99 6.25 9.56
C GLU A 56 0.83 4.73 9.81
N ALA A 57 0.04 4.04 8.98
CA ALA A 57 -0.14 2.59 9.03
C ALA A 57 1.06 1.80 8.47
N VAL A 58 2.02 2.48 7.83
CA VAL A 58 3.34 1.92 7.53
C VAL A 58 4.28 2.44 8.61
N PRO A 59 4.97 1.58 9.39
CA PRO A 59 5.83 2.06 10.46
C PRO A 59 6.89 3.00 9.88
N GLU A 60 6.94 4.21 10.43
CA GLU A 60 7.94 5.21 10.11
C GLU A 60 9.33 4.57 10.27
N GLY A 61 10.15 4.59 9.22
CA GLY A 61 11.45 3.89 9.21
C GLY A 61 11.46 2.52 8.50
N THR A 62 10.35 2.09 7.89
CA THR A 62 10.34 0.91 7.00
C THR A 62 11.35 1.12 5.87
N ILE A 63 12.35 0.24 5.79
CA ILE A 63 13.35 0.23 4.71
C ILE A 63 12.74 -0.46 3.50
N TYR A 64 12.83 0.16 2.32
CA TYR A 64 12.44 -0.39 1.04
C TYR A 64 13.67 -0.65 0.18
N THR A 65 13.66 -1.75 -0.56
CA THR A 65 14.74 -2.25 -1.43
C THR A 65 14.25 -2.51 -2.84
N CYS A 66 15.13 -2.39 -3.83
CA CYS A 66 14.83 -2.83 -5.19
C CYS A 66 15.02 -4.35 -5.30
N PRO A 67 14.10 -5.12 -5.91
CA PRO A 67 14.27 -6.56 -6.12
C PRO A 67 15.43 -6.90 -7.07
N MET A 68 15.77 -5.99 -7.97
CA MET A 68 16.88 -6.16 -8.93
C MET A 68 18.20 -5.53 -8.44
N ASP A 69 18.12 -4.55 -7.54
CA ASP A 69 19.27 -3.80 -7.02
C ASP A 69 19.23 -3.79 -5.47
N PRO A 70 19.61 -4.90 -4.80
CA PRO A 70 19.46 -5.05 -3.35
C PRO A 70 20.33 -4.10 -2.50
N GLU A 71 21.26 -3.39 -3.15
CA GLU A 71 22.08 -2.33 -2.57
C GLU A 71 21.29 -1.02 -2.41
N ILE A 72 20.22 -0.82 -3.18
CA ILE A 72 19.34 0.34 -3.07
C ILE A 72 18.42 0.12 -1.88
N ARG A 73 18.67 0.84 -0.78
CA ARG A 73 17.86 0.82 0.43
C ARG A 73 17.49 2.23 0.83
N GLN A 74 16.20 2.51 0.99
CA GLN A 74 15.72 3.81 1.42
C GLN A 74 14.61 3.70 2.45
N VAL A 75 14.43 4.73 3.27
CA VAL A 75 13.30 4.82 4.19
C VAL A 75 12.06 5.25 3.40
N GLY A 76 10.99 4.44 3.45
CA GLY A 76 9.71 4.73 2.80
C GLY A 76 9.60 4.28 1.33
N PRO A 77 8.37 4.21 0.79
CA PRO A 77 8.11 3.77 -0.57
C PRO A 77 8.73 4.75 -1.59
N GLY A 78 9.08 4.24 -2.77
CA GLY A 78 9.58 5.06 -3.86
C GLY A 78 10.03 4.23 -5.06
N THR A 79 10.79 4.85 -5.95
CA THR A 79 11.24 4.25 -7.22
C THR A 79 12.75 4.10 -7.22
N CYS A 80 13.24 2.94 -7.67
CA CYS A 80 14.66 2.67 -7.81
C CYS A 80 15.29 3.66 -8.81
N PRO A 81 16.33 4.41 -8.42
CA PRO A 81 16.99 5.38 -9.31
C PRO A 81 17.84 4.71 -10.41
N ILE A 82 18.12 3.40 -10.30
CA ILE A 82 18.90 2.65 -11.29
C ILE A 82 17.99 2.11 -12.40
N CYS A 83 16.94 1.37 -12.03
CA CYS A 83 16.10 0.65 -12.98
C CYS A 83 14.68 1.23 -13.14
N GLY A 84 14.30 2.22 -12.33
CA GLY A 84 12.99 2.86 -12.41
C GLY A 84 11.83 2.00 -11.89
N MET A 85 12.09 0.83 -11.29
CA MET A 85 11.06 -0.02 -10.70
C MET A 85 10.67 0.42 -9.29
N ALA A 86 9.45 0.13 -8.85
CA ALA A 86 9.00 0.42 -7.50
C ALA A 86 9.81 -0.39 -6.47
N LEU A 87 10.18 0.24 -5.35
CA LEU A 87 10.88 -0.42 -4.26
C LEU A 87 9.90 -1.18 -3.37
N GLU A 88 10.33 -2.32 -2.85
CA GLU A 88 9.56 -3.20 -1.98
C GLU A 88 10.08 -3.13 -0.54
N PRO A 89 9.24 -3.20 0.48
CA PRO A 89 9.69 -3.12 1.87
C PRO A 89 10.60 -4.30 2.23
N LEU A 90 11.86 -4.00 2.57
CA LEU A 90 12.85 -4.95 3.09
C LEU A 90 12.45 -5.53 4.45
N VAL A 91 11.56 -4.84 5.19
CA VAL A 91 10.86 -5.39 6.36
C VAL A 91 9.39 -5.63 6.05
N ALA A 92 9.13 -6.78 5.43
CA ALA A 92 7.89 -7.50 5.55
C ALA A 92 8.18 -9.01 5.66
N THR A 93 8.87 -9.43 6.72
CA THR A 93 8.26 -10.53 7.48
C THR A 93 7.13 -9.87 8.26
N ALA A 94 5.93 -9.73 7.69
CA ALA A 94 4.88 -10.68 8.04
C ALA A 94 5.46 -11.79 8.93
N ASP A 95 4.95 -11.88 10.15
CA ASP A 95 4.90 -13.16 10.83
C ASP A 95 4.34 -14.18 9.82
N ALA A 96 5.23 -14.84 9.09
CA ALA A 96 5.00 -16.12 8.49
C ALA A 96 5.06 -17.09 9.66
N GLY A 97 4.02 -17.09 10.49
CA GLY A 97 3.72 -18.21 11.37
C GLY A 97 3.50 -19.46 10.50
N PRO A 98 4.06 -20.61 10.87
CA PRO A 98 4.62 -21.56 9.93
C PRO A 98 3.55 -22.40 9.20
N ASN A 99 3.91 -22.84 8.00
CA ASN A 99 3.38 -24.08 7.43
C ASN A 99 3.44 -25.18 8.50
N HIS A 100 2.29 -25.62 8.98
CA HIS A 100 2.15 -26.93 9.61
C HIS A 100 1.13 -27.73 8.83
N GLU A 101 1.60 -28.28 7.72
CA GLU A 101 1.04 -29.50 7.18
C GLU A 101 1.30 -30.60 8.22
N LEU A 102 0.23 -31.13 8.83
CA LEU A 102 0.14 -32.47 9.43
C LEU A 102 -1.32 -32.87 9.62
#